data_AF-A0A973PK79-F1
#
_entry.id   AF-A0A973PK79-F1
#
_cell.length_a   1.000
_cell.length_b   1.000
_cell.length_c   1.000
_cell.angle_alpha   90.00
_cell.angle_beta   90.00
_cell.angle_gamma   90.00
#
_symmetry.space_group_name_H-M   'P 1'
#
loop_
_entity.id
_entity.type
_entity.pdbx_description
1 polymer ?
#
loop_
_entity_poly.entity_id
_entity_poly.type
_entity_poly.pdbx_seq_one_letter_code
_entity_poly.pdbx_strand_id
1 'polypeptide(L)'
;MHRYVLTGAPGAGKTALAQALAARGHRVVAEAATDVIAERQAGGEDEPWTGDGFLDAIAALQSRRQRDAGPYGIQFYDRSPLCT
;
A
#
# COMPACT_ATOMS: atom_id res chain seq x y z
N MET A 1 13.84 -0.88 14.67
CA MET A 1 12.59 -1.22 13.95
C MET A 1 12.98 -1.83 12.61
N HIS A 2 12.38 -2.95 12.19
CA HIS A 2 12.70 -3.57 10.90
C HIS A 2 11.54 -3.40 9.94
N ARG A 3 11.83 -2.90 8.73
CA ARG A 3 10.86 -2.66 7.67
C ARG A 3 11.28 -3.46 6.45
N TYR A 4 10.36 -4.26 5.92
CA TYR A 4 10.56 -5.10 4.75
C TYR A 4 9.60 -4.66 3.66
N VAL A 5 10.11 -4.51 2.43
CA VAL A 5 9.29 -4.22 1.26
C VAL A 5 9.08 -5.51 0.48
N LEU A 6 7.82 -5.85 0.21
CA LEU A 6 7.44 -6.94 -0.68
C LEU A 6 7.45 -6.39 -2.12
N THR A 7 8.48 -6.76 -2.88
CA THR A 7 8.64 -6.38 -4.29
C THR A 7 8.85 -7.62 -5.16
N GLY A 8 8.52 -7.51 -6.45
CA GLY A 8 8.55 -8.62 -7.40
C GLY A 8 7.51 -8.47 -8.51
N ALA A 9 7.65 -9.28 -9.56
CA ALA A 9 6.77 -9.24 -10.73
C ALA A 9 5.28 -9.47 -10.40
N PRO A 10 4.33 -8.99 -11.25
CA PRO A 10 2.94 -9.40 -11.18
C PRO A 10 2.81 -10.94 -11.13
N GLY A 11 1.90 -11.46 -10.31
CA GLY A 11 1.72 -12.91 -10.16
C GLY A 11 2.74 -13.63 -9.25
N ALA A 12 3.78 -12.96 -8.75
CA ALA A 12 4.80 -13.57 -7.86
C ALA A 12 4.32 -13.94 -6.43
N GLY A 13 3.02 -13.86 -6.16
CA GLY A 13 2.45 -14.25 -4.85
C GLY A 13 2.63 -13.25 -3.70
N LYS A 14 3.06 -12.00 -3.97
CA LYS A 14 3.28 -10.97 -2.93
C LYS A 14 2.05 -10.73 -2.06
N THR A 15 0.87 -10.63 -2.66
CA THR A 15 -0.41 -10.46 -1.94
C THR A 15 -0.71 -11.65 -1.04
N ALA A 16 -0.46 -12.88 -1.50
CA ALA A 16 -0.64 -14.07 -0.69
C ALA A 16 0.34 -14.11 0.50
N LEU A 17 1.60 -13.71 0.29
CA LEU A 17 2.59 -13.58 1.36
C LEU A 17 2.20 -12.51 2.38
N ALA A 18 1.75 -11.34 1.91
CA ALA A 18 1.26 -10.25 2.75
C ALA A 18 0.09 -10.73 3.63
N GLN A 19 -0.89 -11.42 3.05
CA GLN A 19 -2.02 -12.01 3.80
C GLN A 19 -1.56 -13.04 4.83
N ALA A 20 -0.63 -13.93 4.47
CA ALA A 20 -0.09 -14.94 5.38
C ALA A 20 0.69 -14.34 6.56
N LEU A 21 1.41 -13.23 6.33
CA LEU A 21 2.12 -12.48 7.37
C LEU A 21 1.14 -11.79 8.31
N ALA A 22 0.09 -11.15 7.76
CA ALA A 22 -0.97 -10.53 8.56
C ALA A 22 -1.69 -11.58 9.44
N ALA A 23 -2.03 -12.74 8.87
CA ALA A 23 -2.65 -13.85 9.61
C ALA A 23 -1.78 -14.39 10.75
N ARG A 24 -0.46 -14.21 10.67
CA ARG A 24 0.52 -14.55 11.72
C ARG A 24 0.72 -13.43 12.76
N GLY A 25 -0.04 -12.34 12.67
CA GLY A 25 0.05 -11.20 13.59
C GLY A 25 1.16 -10.20 13.25
N HIS A 26 1.83 -10.35 12.09
CA HIS A 26 2.74 -9.32 11.62
C HIS A 26 1.98 -8.12 11.09
N ARG A 27 2.56 -6.94 11.26
CA ARG A 27 1.97 -5.73 10.71
C ARG A 27 2.28 -5.62 9.22
N VAL A 28 1.22 -5.52 8.43
CA VAL A 28 1.28 -5.39 6.98
C VAL A 28 0.61 -4.09 6.57
N VAL A 29 1.33 -3.27 5.82
CA VAL A 29 0.85 -2.01 5.26
C VAL A 29 0.56 -2.27 3.78
N ALA A 30 -0.72 -2.23 3.42
CA ALA A 30 -1.19 -2.44 2.05
C ALA A 30 -0.89 -1.24 1.14
N GLU A 31 -0.72 -1.51 -0.15
CA GLU A 31 -0.48 -0.51 -1.21
C GLU A 31 -1.61 0.53 -1.28
N ALA A 32 -1.26 1.82 -1.16
CA ALA A 32 -2.24 2.90 -1.25
C ALA A 32 -2.82 3.12 -2.66
N ALA A 33 -2.06 2.87 -3.73
CA ALA A 33 -2.49 3.16 -5.10
C ALA A 33 -3.76 2.42 -5.49
N THR A 34 -3.85 1.12 -5.18
CA THR A 34 -5.03 0.30 -5.48
C THR A 34 -6.29 0.85 -4.82
N ASP A 35 -6.18 1.31 -3.58
CA ASP A 35 -7.33 1.84 -2.83
C ASP A 35 -7.72 3.24 -3.33
N VAL A 36 -6.76 4.09 -3.68
CA VAL A 36 -7.04 5.41 -4.29
C VAL A 36 -7.73 5.25 -5.65
N ILE A 37 -7.28 4.29 -6.47
CA ILE A 37 -7.92 3.99 -7.77
C ILE A 37 -9.37 3.55 -7.54
N ALA A 38 -9.59 2.59 -6.64
CA ALA A 38 -10.92 2.07 -6.35
C ALA A 38 -11.86 3.16 -5.79
N GLU A 39 -11.37 4.00 -4.89
CA GLU A 39 -12.14 5.11 -4.29
C GLU A 39 -12.56 6.14 -5.35
N ARG A 40 -11.63 6.57 -6.22
CA ARG A 40 -11.92 7.57 -7.25
C ARG A 40 -12.78 7.03 -8.38
N GLN A 41 -12.57 5.78 -8.80
CA GLN A 41 -13.44 5.11 -9.78
C GLN A 41 -14.87 4.94 -9.24
N ALA A 42 -15.03 4.63 -7.96
CA ALA A 42 -16.36 4.64 -7.32
C ALA A 42 -17.00 6.04 -7.29
N GLY A 43 -16.18 7.11 -7.33
CA GLY A 43 -16.60 8.50 -7.47
C GLY A 43 -16.88 8.97 -8.91
N GLY A 44 -16.70 8.11 -9.92
CA GLY A 44 -16.96 8.42 -11.32
C GLY A 44 -15.74 8.93 -12.11
N GLU A 45 -14.53 8.86 -11.56
CA GLU A 45 -13.29 9.10 -12.31
C GLU A 45 -12.79 7.78 -12.91
N ASP A 46 -12.97 7.58 -14.22
CA ASP A 46 -12.58 6.31 -14.89
C ASP A 46 -11.06 6.07 -14.88
N GLU A 47 -10.28 7.14 -15.11
CA GLU A 47 -8.82 7.12 -15.19
C GLU A 47 -8.18 8.05 -14.15
N PRO A 48 -8.29 7.75 -12.84
CA PRO A 48 -7.82 8.67 -11.80
C PRO A 48 -6.31 8.92 -11.84
N TRP A 49 -5.54 8.03 -12.46
CA TRP A 49 -4.09 8.17 -12.64
C TRP A 49 -3.66 9.24 -13.64
N THR A 50 -4.57 9.75 -14.48
CA THR A 50 -4.28 10.88 -15.39
C THR A 50 -4.56 12.24 -14.75
N GLY A 51 -5.29 12.26 -13.63
CA GLY A 51 -5.72 13.47 -12.95
C GLY A 51 -4.63 14.07 -12.06
N ASP A 52 -4.66 15.39 -11.94
CA ASP A 52 -3.83 16.11 -10.98
C ASP A 52 -4.11 15.61 -9.54
N GLY A 53 -3.06 15.58 -8.71
CA GLY A 53 -3.17 15.18 -7.31
C GLY A 53 -3.38 13.68 -7.06
N PHE A 54 -3.34 12.82 -8.09
CA PHE A 54 -3.37 11.36 -7.90
C PHE A 54 -2.21 10.87 -7.03
N LEU A 55 -0.99 11.28 -7.37
CA LEU A 55 0.22 10.94 -6.61
C LEU A 55 0.16 11.47 -5.17
N ASP A 56 -0.35 12.69 -4.97
CA ASP A 56 -0.52 13.28 -3.63
C ASP A 56 -1.49 12.49 -2.77
N ALA A 57 -2.60 12.01 -3.35
CA ALA A 57 -3.56 11.18 -2.64
C ALA A 57 -2.94 9.83 -2.21
N ILE A 58 -2.16 9.21 -3.10
CA ILE A 58 -1.42 7.97 -2.77
C ILE A 58 -0.42 8.24 -1.65
N ALA A 59 0.39 9.29 -1.76
CA ALA A 59 1.40 9.65 -0.77
C ALA A 59 0.76 9.95 0.60
N ALA A 60 -0.35 10.68 0.61
CA ALA A 60 -1.09 11.01 1.83
C ALA A 60 -1.66 9.76 2.51
N LEU A 61 -2.29 8.87 1.74
CA LEU A 61 -2.85 7.62 2.24
C LEU A 61 -1.75 6.68 2.77
N GLN A 62 -0.66 6.53 2.01
CA GLN A 62 0.49 5.71 2.41
C GLN A 62 1.13 6.24 3.70
N SER A 63 1.30 7.56 3.81
CA SER A 63 1.83 8.21 5.00
C SER A 63 0.93 8.02 6.23
N ARG A 64 -0.39 8.09 6.04
CA ARG A 64 -1.35 7.82 7.13
C ARG A 64 -1.21 6.39 7.64
N ARG A 65 -1.21 5.40 6.74
CA ARG A 65 -1.06 3.98 7.09
C ARG A 65 0.25 3.68 7.81
N GLN A 66 1.33 4.33 7.40
CA GLN A 66 2.63 4.21 8.09
C GLN A 66 2.61 4.76 9.52
N ARG A 67 1.91 5.86 9.77
CA ARG A 67 1.77 6.41 11.11
C ARG A 67 0.90 5.52 11.98
N ASP A 68 -0.24 5.06 11.46
CA ASP A 68 -1.16 4.16 12.14
C ASP A 68 -0.52 2.78 12.40
N ALA A 69 0.48 2.43 11.59
CA ALA A 69 1.30 1.24 11.80
C ALA A 69 2.10 1.29 13.11
N GLY A 70 2.36 2.48 13.64
CA GLY A 70 3.14 2.71 14.85
C GLY A 70 4.65 2.49 14.63
N PRO A 71 5.48 2.88 15.62
CA PRO A 71 6.94 2.87 15.49
C PRO A 71 7.62 1.61 16.04
N TYR A 72 6.87 0.59 16.48
CA TYR A 72 7.43 -0.63 17.10
C TYR A 72 7.18 -1.92 16.30
N GLY A 73 8.11 -2.87 16.40
CA GLY A 73 8.01 -4.20 15.77
C GLY A 73 8.52 -4.30 14.34
N ILE A 74 8.19 -5.43 13.70
CA ILE A 74 8.47 -5.74 12.30
C ILE A 74 7.28 -5.28 11.45
N GLN A 75 7.55 -4.55 10.37
CA GLN A 75 6.55 -4.12 9.40
C GLN A 75 6.87 -4.65 8.00
N PHE A 76 5.84 -5.09 7.30
CA PHE A 76 5.89 -5.46 5.90
C PHE A 76 5.07 -4.48 5.07
N TYR A 77 5.59 -4.08 3.92
CA TYR A 77 4.93 -3.18 2.99
C TYR A 77 4.63 -3.92 1.70
N ASP A 78 3.36 -3.99 1.30
CA ASP A 78 2.97 -4.47 -0.02
C ASP A 78 3.29 -3.35 -1.02
N ARG A 79 4.43 -3.52 -1.73
CA ARG A 79 5.14 -2.51 -2.54
C ARG A 79 5.84 -1.38 -1.78
N SER A 80 6.83 -0.80 -2.44
CA SER A 80 7.65 0.27 -1.86
C SER A 80 6.80 1.52 -1.65
N PRO A 81 6.89 2.19 -0.49
CA PRO A 81 6.25 3.48 -0.28
C PRO A 81 6.85 4.61 -1.15
N LEU A 82 7.93 4.34 -1.87
CA LEU A 82 8.59 5.25 -2.82
C LEU A 82 8.24 4.93 -4.28
N CYS A 83 7.60 3.79 -4.55
CA CYS A 83 7.10 3.46 -5.88
C CYS A 83 5.63 3.90 -5.94
N THR A 84 5.42 5.20 -6.01
CA THR A 84 4.14 5.84 -6.33
C THR A 84 4.19 6.38 -7.74
#